data_AF-A0A4R9Q582-F1
#
_entry.id   AF-A0A4R9Q582-F1
#
_cell.length_a   1.000
_cell.length_b   1.000
_cell.length_c   1.000
_cell.angle_alpha   90.00
_cell.angle_beta   90.00
_cell.angle_gamma   90.00
#
_symmetry.space_group_name_H-M   'P 1'
#
loop_
_entity.id
_entity.type
_entity.pdbx_description
1 polymer ?
#
loop_
_entity_poly.entity_id
_entity_poly.type
_entity_poly.pdbx_seq_one_letter_code
_entity_poly.pdbx_strand_id
1 'polypeptide(L)'
;MIPNARKFQPGQSGNPGGRPKGIAAKAREHADRAIEVLAEALDDQDPKTRIAAAKEILDRGFGKALTMTADVSNKLDDLNDDAIDSAIAVLRAAIGA
;
A
#
# COMPACT_ATOMS: atom_id res chain seq x y z
N MET A 1 -30.89 13.09 -2.00
CA MET A 1 -30.87 12.25 -3.22
C MET A 1 -29.98 12.97 -4.23
N ILE A 2 -28.81 12.44 -4.59
CA ILE A 2 -27.96 13.07 -5.61
C ILE A 2 -28.62 12.74 -6.96
N PRO A 3 -29.23 13.70 -7.67
CA PRO A 3 -29.82 13.43 -8.96
C PRO A 3 -28.68 13.22 -9.94
N ASN A 4 -28.73 12.12 -10.70
CA ASN A 4 -27.89 11.88 -11.88
C ASN A 4 -26.58 11.07 -11.73
N ALA A 5 -26.51 10.11 -10.80
CA ALA A 5 -25.54 9.02 -10.95
C ALA A 5 -26.02 8.07 -12.07
N ARG A 6 -25.55 8.29 -13.31
CA ARG A 6 -25.75 7.32 -14.41
C ARG A 6 -25.22 5.95 -13.96
N LYS A 7 -26.09 4.95 -13.91
CA LYS A 7 -25.71 3.57 -13.59
C LYS A 7 -24.73 3.09 -14.67
N PHE A 8 -23.64 2.44 -14.26
CA PHE A 8 -22.72 1.80 -15.18
C PHE A 8 -23.47 0.77 -16.02
N GLN A 9 -23.26 0.78 -17.33
CA GLN A 9 -23.90 -0.19 -18.22
C GLN A 9 -23.22 -1.55 -18.07
N PRO A 10 -23.97 -2.65 -17.90
CA PRO A 10 -23.40 -3.99 -17.92
C PRO A 10 -22.57 -4.21 -19.20
N GLY A 11 -21.34 -4.70 -19.04
CA GLY A 11 -20.42 -4.93 -20.17
C GLY A 11 -19.66 -3.69 -20.66
N GLN A 12 -19.90 -2.50 -20.10
CA GLN A 12 -19.16 -1.29 -20.43
C GLN A 12 -18.34 -0.80 -19.22
N SER A 13 -17.02 -0.80 -19.37
CA SER A 13 -16.14 -0.21 -18.35
C SER A 13 -16.48 1.27 -18.17
N GLY A 14 -16.66 1.70 -16.92
CA GLY A 14 -16.80 3.12 -16.58
C GLY A 14 -15.54 3.95 -16.87
N ASN A 15 -14.41 3.27 -17.08
CA ASN A 15 -13.17 3.86 -17.55
C ASN A 15 -12.67 3.10 -18.79
N PRO A 16 -13.20 3.41 -19.98
CA PRO A 16 -12.81 2.73 -21.21
C PRO A 16 -11.34 2.98 -21.60
N GLY A 17 -10.73 4.07 -21.12
CA GLY A 17 -9.31 4.38 -21.33
C GLY A 17 -8.34 3.62 -20.42
N GLY A 18 -8.86 2.82 -19.46
CA GLY A 18 -8.05 2.11 -18.48
C GLY A 18 -7.30 3.04 -17.53
N ARG A 19 -6.39 2.49 -16.72
CA ARG A 19 -5.55 3.30 -15.83
C ARG A 19 -4.69 4.24 -16.69
N PRO A 20 -4.74 5.57 -16.47
CA PRO A 20 -3.95 6.51 -17.26
C PRO A 20 -2.48 6.10 -17.24
N LYS A 21 -1.95 5.75 -18.41
CA LYS A 21 -0.53 5.44 -18.57
C LYS A 21 0.23 6.76 -18.53
N GLY A 22 1.24 6.88 -17.67
CA GLY A 22 2.19 8.00 -17.70
C GLY A 22 2.23 8.93 -16.47
N ILE A 23 1.14 9.09 -15.71
CA ILE A 23 1.17 9.96 -14.51
C ILE A 23 2.22 9.47 -13.49
N ALA A 24 2.30 8.15 -13.31
CA ALA A 24 3.29 7.55 -12.41
C ALA A 24 4.73 7.75 -12.91
N ALA A 25 4.97 7.73 -14.22
CA ALA A 25 6.29 8.00 -14.78
C ALA A 25 6.68 9.47 -14.54
N LYS A 26 5.77 10.39 -14.88
CA LYS A 26 5.94 11.83 -14.66
C LYS A 26 6.13 12.20 -13.18
N ALA A 27 5.44 11.51 -12.27
CA ALA A 27 5.63 11.72 -10.84
C ALA A 27 7.03 11.27 -10.37
N ARG A 28 7.56 10.18 -10.93
CA ARG A 28 8.92 9.70 -10.60
C ARG A 28 10.01 10.63 -11.10
N GLU A 29 9.79 11.35 -12.20
CA GLU A 29 10.72 12.39 -12.68
C GLU A 29 10.93 13.52 -11.64
N HIS A 30 9.99 13.69 -10.70
CA HIS A 30 10.10 14.67 -9.62
C HIS A 30 10.59 14.09 -8.29
N ALA A 31 10.99 12.81 -8.26
CA ALA A 31 11.37 12.13 -7.01
C ALA A 31 12.52 12.84 -6.30
N ASP A 32 13.59 13.22 -7.02
CA ASP A 32 14.76 13.86 -6.42
C ASP A 32 14.39 15.19 -5.75
N ARG A 33 13.66 16.06 -6.48
CA ARG A 33 13.16 17.32 -5.93
C ARG A 33 12.21 17.12 -4.74
N ALA A 34 11.39 16.07 -4.77
CA ALA A 34 10.51 15.77 -3.64
C ALA A 34 11.31 15.38 -2.38
N ILE A 35 12.43 14.67 -2.55
CA ILE A 35 13.34 14.35 -1.44
C ILE A 35 14.01 15.61 -0.91
N GLU A 36 14.46 16.54 -1.77
CA GLU A 36 15.02 17.83 -1.35
C GLU A 36 14.02 18.64 -0.51
N VAL A 37 12.77 18.74 -0.96
CA VAL A 37 11.71 19.43 -0.22
C VAL A 37 11.45 18.78 1.15
N LEU A 38 11.48 17.45 1.24
CA LEU A 38 11.36 16.76 2.52
C LEU A 38 12.56 17.03 3.43
N ALA A 39 13.77 17.13 2.88
CA ALA A 39 14.98 17.47 3.64
C ALA A 39 14.91 18.89 4.19
N GLU A 40 14.48 19.87 3.39
CA GLU A 40 14.23 21.24 3.86
C GLU A 40 13.15 21.30 4.95
N ALA A 41 12.09 20.49 4.81
CA ALA A 41 11.01 20.41 5.80
C ALA A 41 11.45 19.83 7.16
N LEU A 42 12.64 19.24 7.28
CA LEU A 42 13.20 18.84 8.57
C LEU A 42 13.58 20.04 9.45
N ASP A 43 13.75 21.23 8.87
CA ASP A 43 14.08 22.47 9.58
C ASP A 43 12.86 23.40 9.76
N ASP A 44 11.66 22.94 9.37
CA ASP A 44 10.42 23.73 9.52
C ASP A 44 10.14 24.06 11.00
N GLN A 45 9.50 25.19 11.29
CA GLN A 45 9.16 25.58 12.66
C GLN A 45 8.05 24.70 13.26
N ASP A 46 7.10 24.25 12.45
CA ASP A 46 6.00 23.39 12.87
C ASP A 46 6.50 21.97 13.15
N PRO A 47 6.40 21.48 14.40
CA PRO A 47 6.80 20.12 14.75
C PRO A 47 6.06 19.05 13.95
N LYS A 48 4.80 19.27 13.56
CA LYS A 48 4.04 18.26 12.80
C LYS A 48 4.62 18.08 11.40
N THR A 49 4.96 19.19 10.74
CA THR A 49 5.63 19.19 9.44
C THR A 49 6.97 18.47 9.50
N ARG A 50 7.82 18.78 10.49
CA ARG A 50 9.11 18.08 10.69
C ARG A 50 8.94 16.57 10.92
N ILE A 51 8.01 16.17 11.79
CA ILE A 51 7.76 14.75 12.09
C ILE A 51 7.27 14.02 10.85
N ALA A 52 6.37 14.63 10.07
CA ALA A 52 5.88 14.05 8.82
C ALA A 52 7.01 13.88 7.79
N ALA A 53 7.86 14.91 7.61
CA ALA A 53 9.00 14.85 6.71
C ALA A 53 10.00 13.74 7.11
N ALA A 54 10.36 13.68 8.40
CA ALA A 54 11.25 12.65 8.92
C ALA A 54 10.70 11.23 8.70
N LYS A 55 9.41 11.02 8.99
CA LYS A 55 8.75 9.73 8.74
C LYS A 55 8.79 9.35 7.26
N GLU A 56 8.46 10.27 6.36
CA GLU A 56 8.43 9.98 4.93
C GLU A 56 9.82 9.69 4.35
N ILE A 57 10.88 10.33 4.85
CA ILE A 57 12.26 10.02 4.47
C ILE A 57 12.65 8.61 4.97
N LEU A 58 12.38 8.31 6.24
CA LEU A 58 12.72 7.01 6.84
C LEU A 58 11.99 5.85 6.17
N ASP A 59 10.68 5.99 5.92
CA ASP A 59 9.86 4.98 5.24
C ASP A 59 10.39 4.65 3.83
N ARG A 60 11.09 5.59 3.16
CA ARG A 60 11.71 5.38 1.84
C ARG A 60 13.12 4.82 1.92
N GLY A 61 13.93 5.29 2.87
CA GLY A 61 15.33 4.86 3.03
C GLY A 61 15.45 3.47 3.68
N PHE A 62 14.59 3.17 4.64
CA PHE A 62 14.64 1.93 5.44
C PHE A 62 13.44 1.02 5.22
N GLY A 63 12.42 1.50 4.51
CA GLY A 63 11.14 0.81 4.38
C GLY A 63 10.22 1.04 5.57
N LYS A 64 8.96 0.63 5.42
CA LYS A 64 8.01 0.61 6.54
C LYS A 64 8.26 -0.59 7.43
N ALA A 65 7.94 -0.44 8.71
CA ALA A 65 7.91 -1.58 9.63
C ALA A 65 7.11 -2.74 9.03
N LEU A 66 7.68 -3.94 9.08
CA LEU A 66 7.01 -5.15 8.60
C LEU A 66 5.67 -5.30 9.34
N THR A 67 4.58 -5.15 8.61
CA THR A 67 3.27 -5.54 9.11
C THR A 67 3.07 -6.98 8.68
N MET A 68 3.10 -7.93 9.62
CA MET A 68 2.76 -9.31 9.30
C MET A 68 1.26 -9.38 9.00
N THR A 69 0.91 -9.28 7.73
CA THR A 69 -0.45 -9.54 7.26
C THR A 69 -0.51 -10.98 6.78
N ALA A 70 -1.42 -11.78 7.32
CA ALA A 70 -1.72 -13.08 6.75
C ALA A 70 -2.32 -12.87 5.34
N ASP A 71 -1.78 -13.57 4.34
CA ASP A 71 -2.39 -13.61 3.01
C ASP A 71 -3.66 -14.48 3.10
N VAL A 72 -4.82 -13.82 3.12
CA VAL A 72 -6.14 -14.48 3.19
C VAL A 72 -6.77 -14.55 1.79
N SER A 73 -5.96 -14.69 0.73
CA SER A 73 -6.45 -14.83 -0.64
C SER A 73 -7.13 -16.17 -0.93
N ASN A 74 -6.98 -17.14 -0.04
CA ASN A 74 -7.66 -18.44 -0.15
C ASN A 74 -9.16 -18.29 0.15
N LYS A 75 -9.99 -19.09 -0.50
CA LYS A 75 -11.41 -19.12 -0.16
C LYS A 75 -11.57 -19.64 1.26
N LEU A 76 -12.56 -19.12 1.97
CA LEU A 76 -12.84 -19.53 3.35
C LEU A 76 -13.08 -21.05 3.46
N ASP A 77 -13.67 -21.64 2.41
CA ASP A 77 -13.94 -23.09 2.33
C ASP A 77 -12.66 -23.95 2.22
N ASP A 78 -11.54 -23.35 1.75
CA ASP A 78 -10.25 -24.02 1.63
C ASP A 78 -9.45 -23.95 2.95
N LEU A 79 -9.91 -23.15 3.92
CA LEU A 79 -9.35 -23.05 5.28
C LEU A 79 -10.05 -24.04 6.21
N ASN A 80 -10.10 -25.31 5.80
CA ASN A 80 -10.60 -26.39 6.65
C ASN A 80 -9.57 -26.78 7.73
N ASP A 81 -10.01 -27.58 8.70
CA ASP A 81 -9.19 -27.96 9.85
C ASP A 81 -7.85 -28.59 9.43
N ASP A 82 -7.86 -29.45 8.40
CA ASP A 82 -6.66 -30.10 7.86
C ASP A 82 -5.65 -29.09 7.27
N ALA A 83 -6.15 -28.10 6.51
CA ALA A 83 -5.33 -27.07 5.90
C ALA A 83 -4.72 -26.13 6.96
N ILE A 84 -5.51 -25.80 7.99
CA ILE A 84 -5.06 -24.97 9.11
C ILE A 84 -4.00 -25.71 9.93
N ASP A 85 -4.20 -26.99 10.24
CA ASP A 85 -3.25 -27.80 11.00
C ASP A 85 -1.93 -27.99 10.25
N SER A 86 -1.99 -28.18 8.92
CA SER A 86 -0.80 -28.26 8.07
C SER A 86 -0.01 -26.94 8.10
N ALA A 87 -0.68 -25.80 7.98
CA ALA A 87 -0.04 -24.49 8.05
C ALA A 87 0.59 -24.21 9.42
N ILE A 88 -0.09 -24.60 10.51
CA ILE A 88 0.44 -24.48 11.87
C ILE A 88 1.69 -25.35 12.06
N ALA A 89 1.70 -26.58 11.53
CA ALA A 89 2.87 -27.46 11.60
C ALA A 89 4.09 -26.86 10.89
N VAL A 90 3.89 -26.26 9.70
CA VAL A 90 4.96 -25.57 8.95
C VAL A 90 5.50 -24.38 9.73
N LEU A 91 4.63 -23.57 10.34
CA LEU A 91 5.06 -22.42 11.14
C LEU A 91 5.82 -22.85 12.39
N ARG A 92 5.37 -23.89 13.10
CA ARG A 92 6.08 -24.44 14.27
C ARG A 92 7.47 -24.94 13.91
N ALA A 93 7.62 -25.61 12.75
CA ALA A 93 8.92 -26.05 12.25
C ALA A 93 9.84 -24.87 11.88
N ALA A 94 9.29 -23.78 11.32
CA ALA A 94 10.05 -22.59 10.94
C ALA A 94 10.49 -21.72 12.13
N ILE A 95 9.73 -21.72 13.23
CA ILE A 95 10.02 -20.93 14.43
C ILE A 95 10.96 -21.69 15.39
N GLY A 96 11.28 -22.96 15.10
CA GLY A 96 12.22 -23.76 15.88
C GLY A 96 11.68 -24.05 17.27
N ALA A 97 10.72 -24.97 17.35
CA ALA A 97 10.56 -25.81 18.53
C ALA A 97 11.46 -27.04 18.41
#